data_AF-A0A2V6Q2C0-F1
#
_entry.id   AF-A0A2V6Q2C0-F1
#
_cell.length_a   1.000
_cell.length_b   1.000
_cell.length_c   1.000
_cell.angle_alpha   90.00
_cell.angle_beta   90.00
_cell.angle_gamma   90.00
#
_symmetry.space_group_name_H-M   'P 1'
#
loop_
_entity.id
_entity.type
_entity.pdbx_description
1 polymer ?
#
loop_
_entity_poly.entity_id
_entity_poly.type
_entity_poly.pdbx_seq_one_letter_code
_entity_poly.pdbx_strand_id
1 'polypeptide(L)'
;MEVKLPSIRITAGLALLVTLLLVLSSEAAAAKRPRAPSGLTATAVSSSEIDLHWTNNATTSVTAITVERALSPGGPWSVIATLASSATSYPSTA
;
A
#
# COMPACT_ATOMS: atom_id res chain seq x y z
N MET A 1 60.29 35.65 8.54
CA MET A 1 60.34 34.47 7.65
C MET A 1 59.11 33.64 7.97
N GLU A 2 58.03 33.78 7.20
CA GLU A 2 56.75 33.12 7.48
C GLU A 2 56.79 31.70 6.89
N VAL A 3 56.66 30.69 7.74
CA VAL A 3 56.62 29.28 7.31
C VAL A 3 55.16 28.91 7.04
N LYS A 4 54.79 28.86 5.77
CA LYS A 4 53.46 28.42 5.30
C LYS A 4 53.36 26.89 5.41
N LEU A 5 52.52 26.36 6.29
CA LEU A 5 52.25 24.91 6.35
C LEU A 5 51.38 24.47 5.15
N PRO A 6 51.69 23.33 4.50
CA PRO A 6 50.86 22.78 3.42
C PRO A 6 49.55 22.20 3.97
N SER A 7 48.43 22.68 3.44
CA SER A 7 47.09 22.19 3.81
C SER A 7 46.85 20.80 3.22
N ILE A 8 46.64 19.79 4.07
CA ILE A 8 46.12 18.48 3.65
C ILE A 8 44.62 18.60 3.40
N ARG A 9 44.22 18.34 2.15
CA ARG A 9 42.84 18.34 1.68
C ARG A 9 42.19 17.00 2.08
N ILE A 10 41.13 17.03 2.89
CA ILE A 10 40.25 15.87 3.06
C ILE A 10 39.39 15.76 1.79
N THR A 11 39.83 14.93 0.86
CA THR A 11 39.10 14.60 -0.36
C THR A 11 37.98 13.60 -0.05
N ALA A 12 36.73 14.00 -0.28
CA ALA A 12 35.60 13.21 -0.81
C ALA A 12 35.28 11.78 -0.28
N GLY A 13 35.75 11.34 0.89
CA GLY A 13 35.46 9.98 1.40
C GLY A 13 34.18 9.84 2.24
N LEU A 14 33.82 10.88 3.00
CA LEU A 14 32.69 10.81 3.96
C LEU A 14 31.39 11.41 3.40
N ALA A 15 31.50 12.39 2.50
CA ALA A 15 30.34 13.02 1.85
C ALA A 15 29.61 12.08 0.88
N LEU A 16 30.33 11.12 0.27
CA LEU A 16 29.74 10.12 -0.64
C LEU A 16 29.06 8.98 0.14
N LEU A 17 29.58 8.59 1.30
CA LEU A 17 28.99 7.53 2.12
C LEU A 17 27.77 8.03 2.91
N VAL A 18 27.77 9.28 3.39
CA VAL A 18 26.62 9.91 4.07
C VAL A 18 25.51 10.25 3.09
N THR A 19 25.83 10.70 1.86
CA THR A 19 24.81 10.85 0.82
C THR A 19 24.29 9.50 0.33
N LEU A 20 25.12 8.45 0.22
CA LEU A 20 24.66 7.10 -0.09
C LEU A 20 23.74 6.56 1.02
N LEU A 21 24.07 6.74 2.30
CA LEU A 21 23.22 6.31 3.43
C LEU A 21 21.89 7.10 3.54
N LEU A 22 21.88 8.39 3.17
CA LEU A 22 20.66 9.23 3.09
C LEU A 22 19.81 8.92 1.86
N VAL A 23 20.43 8.62 0.71
CA VAL A 23 19.72 8.28 -0.53
C VAL A 23 19.12 6.89 -0.46
N LEU A 24 19.79 5.91 0.18
CA LEU A 24 19.19 4.61 0.49
C LEU A 24 17.99 4.70 1.46
N SER A 25 17.90 5.79 2.25
CA SER A 25 16.79 6.05 3.18
C SER A 25 15.67 6.92 2.56
N SER A 26 15.87 7.42 1.34
CA SER A 26 15.00 8.40 0.66
C SER A 26 14.28 7.82 -0.56
N GLU A 27 14.15 6.50 -0.70
CA GLU A 27 12.98 5.95 -1.39
C GLU A 27 11.78 6.00 -0.41
N ALA A 28 11.46 7.22 0.01
CA ALA A 28 10.18 7.51 0.62
C ALA A 28 9.16 7.23 -0.47
N ALA A 29 8.66 5.99 -0.48
CA ALA A 29 7.68 5.47 -1.41
C ALA A 29 6.62 6.55 -1.61
N ALA A 30 6.61 7.17 -2.79
CA ALA A 30 5.55 8.08 -3.17
C ALA A 30 4.24 7.30 -2.97
N ALA A 31 3.47 7.66 -1.95
CA ALA A 31 2.27 6.94 -1.56
C ALA A 31 1.23 7.08 -2.67
N LYS A 32 1.33 6.20 -3.67
CA LYS A 32 0.37 6.10 -4.74
C LYS A 32 -0.93 5.62 -4.11
N ARG A 33 -2.00 6.41 -4.29
CA ARG A 33 -3.34 6.03 -3.82
C ARG A 33 -3.60 4.57 -4.25
N PRO A 34 -4.03 3.71 -3.32
CA PRO A 34 -4.49 2.37 -3.66
C PRO A 34 -5.49 2.43 -4.80
N ARG A 35 -5.29 1.61 -5.83
CA ARG A 35 -6.32 1.42 -6.84
C ARG A 35 -7.43 0.59 -6.21
N ALA A 36 -8.65 1.10 -6.29
CA ALA A 36 -9.82 0.35 -5.82
C ALA A 36 -9.97 -0.97 -6.61
N PRO A 37 -10.50 -2.02 -5.97
CA PRO A 37 -11.01 -3.19 -6.69
C PRO A 37 -12.04 -2.78 -7.75
N SER A 38 -12.16 -3.56 -8.82
CA SER A 38 -13.11 -3.31 -9.91
C SER A 38 -13.89 -4.56 -10.28
N GLY A 39 -15.02 -4.38 -10.97
CA GLY A 39 -15.82 -5.52 -11.45
C GLY A 39 -16.39 -6.37 -10.32
N LEU A 40 -16.86 -5.74 -9.24
CA LEU A 40 -17.52 -6.44 -8.15
C LEU A 40 -18.80 -7.12 -8.66
N THR A 41 -18.89 -8.43 -8.49
CA THR A 41 -20.08 -9.23 -8.73
C THR A 41 -20.51 -9.92 -7.44
N ALA A 42 -21.81 -10.14 -7.29
CA ALA A 42 -22.41 -10.82 -6.16
C ALA A 42 -23.32 -11.94 -6.68
N THR A 43 -23.05 -13.18 -6.27
CA THR A 43 -23.79 -14.37 -6.71
C THR A 43 -24.41 -15.04 -5.50
N ALA A 44 -25.74 -15.19 -5.49
CA ALA A 44 -26.40 -15.95 -4.43
C ALA A 44 -26.13 -17.45 -4.62
N VAL A 45 -25.53 -18.08 -3.61
CA VAL A 45 -25.24 -19.53 -3.59
C VAL A 45 -26.36 -20.28 -2.87
N SER A 46 -26.90 -19.68 -1.81
CA SER A 46 -28.01 -20.23 -1.03
C SER A 46 -28.87 -19.11 -0.43
N SER A 47 -29.89 -19.46 0.36
CA SER A 47 -30.67 -18.48 1.11
C SER A 47 -29.86 -17.69 2.15
N SER A 48 -28.68 -18.18 2.51
CA SER A 48 -27.86 -17.64 3.60
C SER A 48 -26.43 -17.31 3.19
N GLU A 49 -26.11 -17.37 1.89
CA GLU A 49 -24.76 -17.14 1.38
C GLU A 49 -24.77 -16.43 0.02
N ILE A 50 -23.98 -15.38 -0.07
CA ILE A 50 -23.70 -14.63 -1.29
C ILE A 50 -22.19 -14.57 -1.48
N ASP A 51 -21.72 -15.07 -2.62
CA ASP A 51 -20.32 -14.99 -3.00
C ASP A 51 -20.03 -13.66 -3.71
N LEU A 52 -19.09 -12.91 -3.16
CA LEU A 52 -18.54 -11.70 -3.77
C LEU A 52 -17.27 -12.05 -4.54
N HIS A 53 -17.16 -11.57 -5.77
CA HIS A 53 -15.95 -11.66 -6.58
C HIS A 53 -15.58 -10.29 -7.14
N TRP A 54 -14.28 -10.01 -7.26
CA TRP A 54 -13.79 -8.76 -7.85
C TRP A 54 -12.42 -8.94 -8.51
N THR A 55 -12.06 -7.98 -9.35
CA THR A 55 -10.70 -7.83 -9.86
C THR A 55 -9.86 -7.07 -8.84
N ASN A 56 -8.77 -7.66 -8.41
CA ASN A 56 -7.83 -7.02 -7.51
C ASN A 56 -6.85 -6.13 -8.30
N ASN A 57 -6.86 -4.83 -8.00
CA ASN A 57 -5.99 -3.82 -8.61
C ASN A 57 -4.88 -3.34 -7.66
N ALA A 58 -4.69 -4.01 -6.51
CA ALA A 58 -3.75 -3.63 -5.47
C ALA A 58 -2.33 -3.47 -6.02
N THR A 59 -1.68 -2.37 -5.61
CA THR A 59 -0.25 -2.15 -5.83
C THR A 59 0.53 -2.55 -4.57
N THR A 60 1.86 -2.54 -4.65
CA THR A 60 2.77 -2.94 -3.55
C THR A 60 2.55 -2.20 -2.22
N SER A 61 1.88 -1.05 -2.23
CA SER A 61 1.53 -0.26 -1.04
C SER A 61 0.23 -0.66 -0.33
N VAL A 62 -0.58 -1.57 -0.90
CA VAL A 62 -1.88 -1.97 -0.32
C VAL A 62 -1.70 -3.14 0.64
N THR A 63 -2.21 -3.01 1.85
CA THR A 63 -2.06 -4.01 2.93
C THR A 63 -3.33 -4.83 3.17
N ALA A 64 -4.51 -4.30 2.82
CA ALA A 64 -5.77 -4.98 3.04
C ALA A 64 -6.86 -4.57 2.02
N ILE A 65 -7.89 -5.41 1.92
CA ILE A 65 -9.17 -5.11 1.26
C ILE A 65 -10.27 -5.14 2.32
N THR A 66 -11.11 -4.12 2.35
CA THR A 66 -12.26 -4.07 3.27
C THR A 66 -13.53 -4.40 2.50
N VAL A 67 -14.34 -5.29 3.05
CA VAL A 67 -15.66 -5.64 2.52
C VAL A 67 -16.70 -4.95 3.39
N GLU A 68 -17.58 -4.19 2.75
CA GLU A 68 -18.65 -3.44 3.39
C GLU A 68 -20.01 -3.86 2.85
N ARG A 69 -21.02 -3.84 3.71
CA ARG A 69 -22.40 -4.19 3.36
C ARG A 69 -23.37 -3.14 3.90
N ALA A 70 -24.37 -2.81 3.10
CA ALA A 70 -25.47 -1.93 3.45
C ALA A 70 -26.81 -2.63 3.19
N LEU A 71 -27.82 -2.33 3.99
CA LEU A 71 -29.19 -2.83 3.79
C LEU A 71 -29.99 -1.96 2.80
N SER A 72 -29.45 -0.81 2.40
CA SER A 72 -30.11 0.12 1.48
C SER A 72 -29.10 0.64 0.47
N PRO A 73 -29.54 0.89 -0.78
CA PRO A 73 -28.69 1.55 -1.77
C PRO A 73 -28.18 2.88 -1.22
N GLY A 74 -26.86 3.08 -1.26
CA GLY A 74 -26.22 4.30 -0.75
C GLY A 74 -25.83 4.27 0.73
N GLY A 75 -26.22 3.24 1.49
CA GLY A 75 -25.81 3.06 2.89
C GLY A 75 -26.95 3.13 3.90
N PRO A 76 -26.65 3.09 5.20
CA PRO A 76 -25.31 3.11 5.80
C PRO A 76 -24.52 1.82 5.50
N TRP A 77 -23.22 1.96 5.28
CA TRP A 77 -22.29 0.85 5.05
C TRP A 77 -21.63 0.44 6.34
N SER A 78 -21.57 -0.86 6.59
CA SER A 78 -20.86 -1.47 7.72
C SER A 78 -19.80 -2.42 7.22
N VAL A 79 -18.61 -2.35 7.78
CA VAL A 79 -17.53 -3.32 7.52
C VAL A 79 -17.96 -4.69 8.04
N ILE A 80 -17.89 -5.70 7.18
CA ILE A 80 -18.16 -7.10 7.53
C ILE A 80 -16.91 -7.98 7.48
N ALA A 81 -15.87 -7.54 6.77
CA ALA A 81 -14.58 -8.23 6.75
C ALA A 81 -13.41 -7.31 6.36
N THR A 82 -12.22 -7.66 6.84
CA THR A 82 -10.94 -7.13 6.35
C THR A 82 -10.08 -8.32 5.91
N LEU A 83 -9.68 -8.31 4.65
CA LEU A 83 -8.98 -9.40 3.98
C LEU A 83 -7.55 -9.00 3.63
N ALA A 84 -6.71 -9.97 3.32
CA ALA A 84 -5.38 -9.72 2.76
C ALA A 84 -5.48 -8.89 1.47
N SER A 85 -4.46 -8.09 1.18
CA SER A 85 -4.42 -7.25 -0.03
C SER A 85 -4.46 -8.01 -1.34
N SER A 86 -4.23 -9.32 -1.34
CA SER A 86 -4.31 -10.20 -2.50
C SER A 86 -5.72 -10.75 -2.76
N ALA A 87 -6.68 -10.58 -1.84
CA ALA A 87 -8.00 -11.19 -1.96
C ALA A 87 -8.75 -10.76 -3.23
N THR A 88 -9.48 -11.71 -3.82
CA THR A 88 -10.31 -11.53 -5.02
C THR A 88 -11.74 -12.04 -4.84
N SER A 89 -12.06 -12.62 -3.68
CA SER A 89 -13.39 -13.11 -3.35
C SER A 89 -13.66 -13.11 -1.84
N TYR A 90 -14.95 -13.12 -1.48
CA TYR A 90 -15.43 -13.25 -0.11
C TYR A 90 -16.81 -13.93 -0.08
N PRO A 91 -16.94 -15.10 0.59
CA PRO A 91 -18.24 -15.68 0.87
C PRO A 91 -18.90 -14.90 2.02
N SER A 92 -19.98 -14.17 1.73
CA SER A 92 -20.77 -13.45 2.73
C SER A 92 -21.89 -14.34 3.22
N THR A 93 -21.73 -14.88 4.43
CA THR A 93 -22.83 -15.55 5.13
C THR A 93 -23.71 -14.54 5.90
N ALA A 94 -24.99 -14.87 6.02
CA ALA A 94 -25.97 -14.10 6.79
C ALA A 94 -25.80 -14.33 8.30
#